data_AF-A0A2T2UIQ4-F1
#
_entry.id   AF-A0A2T2UIQ4-F1
#
_cell.length_a   1.000
_cell.length_b   1.000
_cell.length_c   1.000
_cell.angle_alpha   90.00
_cell.angle_beta   90.00
_cell.angle_gamma   90.00
#
_symmetry.space_group_name_H-M   'P 1'
#
loop_
_entity.id
_entity.type
_entity.pdbx_description
1 polymer ?
#
loop_
_entity_poly.entity_id
_entity_poly.type
_entity_poly.pdbx_seq_one_letter_code
_entity_poly.pdbx_strand_id
1 'polypeptide(L)'
;SLVEMRRSGWILPKLGRVFTYYNQLAHPAGTTVWAAGVWAYPLAEMFAEALGVDLGPGGRLPVTRALRVPGHPSVFAVGDVAAAEDPDGTLYPQLAPVAIQQGRHAARQIQRQRRGDDL
;
A
#
# COMPACT_ATOMS: atom_id res chain seq x y z
N SER A 1 -3.31 -27.69 -19.98
CA SER A 1 -3.91 -26.42 -19.49
C SER A 1 -2.87 -25.33 -19.62
N LEU A 2 -3.21 -24.20 -20.25
CA LEU A 2 -2.32 -23.04 -20.44
C LEU A 2 -2.58 -22.06 -19.30
N VAL A 3 -1.52 -21.62 -18.60
CA VAL A 3 -1.59 -20.53 -17.61
C VAL A 3 -0.90 -19.32 -18.20
N GLU A 4 -1.64 -18.23 -18.33
CA GLU A 4 -1.17 -16.98 -18.93
C GLU A 4 -1.34 -15.85 -17.92
N MET A 5 -0.23 -15.21 -17.55
CA MET A 5 -0.19 -14.16 -16.52
C MET A 5 0.12 -12.82 -17.20
N ARG A 6 -0.77 -11.82 -17.10
CA ARG A 6 -0.63 -10.50 -17.75
C ARG A 6 -0.95 -9.37 -16.78
N ARG A 7 -0.18 -8.27 -16.82
CA ARG A 7 -0.15 -7.21 -15.80
C ARG A 7 -1.08 -5.98 -16.04
N SER A 8 -1.97 -6.00 -17.02
CA SER A 8 -2.83 -4.83 -17.31
C SER A 8 -4.12 -5.21 -18.06
N GLY A 9 -5.29 -4.89 -17.50
CA GLY A 9 -6.61 -5.12 -18.13
C GLY A 9 -7.77 -4.55 -17.30
N TRP A 10 -8.85 -4.15 -17.98
CA TRP A 10 -10.09 -3.66 -17.35
C TRP A 10 -11.17 -4.73 -17.45
N ILE A 11 -12.01 -4.89 -16.41
CA ILE A 11 -13.17 -5.81 -16.43
C ILE A 11 -14.45 -4.97 -16.41
N LEU A 12 -15.25 -5.08 -17.47
CA LEU A 12 -16.62 -4.57 -17.51
C LEU A 12 -17.59 -5.73 -17.31
N PRO A 13 -18.53 -5.67 -16.36
CA PRO A 13 -19.51 -6.74 -16.19
C PRO A 13 -20.47 -6.74 -17.39
N LYS A 14 -20.41 -7.77 -18.23
CA LYS A 14 -21.48 -8.13 -19.17
C LYS A 14 -21.85 -9.60 -18.98
N LEU A 15 -23.09 -9.81 -18.54
CA LEU A 15 -23.94 -10.99 -18.75
C LEU A 15 -23.21 -12.35 -18.82
N GLY A 16 -22.99 -12.97 -17.66
CA GLY A 16 -22.96 -14.42 -17.50
C GLY A 16 -21.76 -15.20 -18.06
N ARG A 17 -20.77 -14.56 -18.67
CA ARG A 17 -19.48 -15.19 -19.06
C ARG A 17 -18.33 -14.23 -18.77
N VAL A 18 -17.27 -14.72 -18.14
CA VAL A 18 -16.11 -13.88 -17.78
C VAL A 18 -15.23 -13.69 -19.02
N PHE A 19 -15.06 -12.44 -19.44
CA PHE A 19 -14.16 -12.07 -20.53
C PHE A 19 -12.99 -11.27 -19.95
N THR A 20 -11.76 -11.64 -20.29
CA THR A 20 -10.57 -10.83 -20.04
C THR A 20 -10.33 -9.94 -21.27
N TYR A 21 -10.37 -8.62 -21.09
CA TYR A 21 -10.09 -7.66 -22.16
C TYR A 21 -8.62 -7.20 -22.09
N TYR A 22 -7.85 -7.57 -23.11
CA TYR A 22 -6.47 -7.12 -23.31
C TYR A 22 -6.32 -6.62 -24.75
N ASN A 23 -5.86 -5.37 -24.93
CA ASN A 23 -5.76 -4.73 -26.25
C ASN A 23 -7.08 -4.79 -27.08
N GLN A 24 -8.23 -4.59 -26.43
CA GLN A 24 -9.58 -4.72 -27.00
C GLN A 24 -9.99 -6.14 -27.47
N LEU A 25 -9.17 -7.17 -27.23
CA LEU A 25 -9.50 -8.56 -27.54
C LEU A 25 -9.98 -9.29 -26.29
N ALA A 26 -11.05 -10.07 -26.45
CA ALA A 26 -11.66 -10.89 -25.41
C ALA A 26 -11.26 -12.36 -25.60
N HIS A 27 -10.68 -12.98 -24.59
CA HIS A 27 -10.32 -14.40 -24.61
C HIS A 27 -11.28 -15.24 -23.75
N PRO A 28 -11.73 -16.41 -24.24
CA PRO A 28 -12.54 -17.33 -23.43
C PRO A 28 -11.68 -17.99 -22.35
N ALA A 29 -12.10 -17.90 -21.09
CA ALA A 29 -11.48 -18.58 -19.95
C ALA A 29 -12.54 -19.35 -19.14
N GLY A 30 -12.21 -20.57 -18.69
CA GLY A 30 -13.07 -21.38 -17.82
C GLY A 30 -13.07 -20.90 -16.36
N THR A 31 -11.97 -20.27 -15.93
CA THR A 31 -11.81 -19.64 -14.62
C THR A 31 -10.93 -18.40 -14.77
N THR A 32 -11.34 -17.28 -14.19
CA THR A 32 -10.55 -16.05 -14.13
C THR A 32 -10.23 -15.71 -12.69
N VAL A 33 -8.95 -15.54 -12.38
CA VAL A 33 -8.49 -15.03 -11.08
C VAL A 33 -8.00 -13.61 -11.30
N TRP A 34 -8.53 -12.66 -10.53
CA TRP A 34 -8.10 -11.27 -10.55
C TRP A 34 -7.82 -10.79 -9.13
N ALA A 35 -6.76 -10.01 -8.98
CA ALA A 35 -6.46 -9.24 -7.78
C ALA A 35 -6.53 -7.76 -8.15
N ALA A 36 -7.51 -7.04 -7.59
CA ALA A 36 -7.54 -5.59 -7.67
C ALA A 36 -6.29 -5.05 -6.99
N GLY A 37 -5.49 -4.26 -7.70
CA GLY A 37 -4.47 -3.46 -7.04
C GLY A 37 -5.16 -2.49 -6.08
N VAL A 38 -4.80 -2.51 -4.81
CA VAL A 38 -5.23 -1.47 -3.86
C VAL A 38 -4.35 -0.24 -4.14
N TRP A 39 -4.96 0.84 -4.59
CA TRP A 39 -4.25 2.09 -4.89
C TRP A 39 -4.51 3.08 -3.75
N ALA A 40 -3.58 3.15 -2.79
CA ALA A 40 -3.67 4.00 -1.61
C ALA A 40 -3.49 5.51 -1.89
N TYR A 41 -3.20 5.86 -3.14
CA TYR A 41 -2.74 7.18 -3.57
C TYR A 41 -3.71 8.34 -3.21
N PRO A 42 -5.04 8.25 -3.46
CA PRO A 42 -5.95 9.37 -3.13
C PRO A 42 -6.01 9.66 -1.62
N LEU A 43 -5.88 8.62 -0.78
CA LEU A 43 -5.88 8.78 0.66
C LEU A 43 -4.55 9.34 1.16
N ALA A 44 -3.44 8.89 0.58
CA ALA A 44 -2.11 9.41 0.89
C ALA A 44 -2.01 10.90 0.55
N GLU A 45 -2.50 11.33 -0.61
CA GLU A 45 -2.54 12.75 -1.02
C GLU A 45 -3.35 13.61 -0.04
N MET A 46 -4.56 13.18 0.35
CA MET A 46 -5.36 13.89 1.35
C MET A 46 -4.62 14.07 2.68
N PHE A 47 -3.93 13.03 3.17
CA PHE A 47 -3.17 13.14 4.41
C PHE A 47 -1.91 14.01 4.25
N ALA A 48 -1.24 13.92 3.09
CA ALA A 48 -0.07 14.73 2.77
C ALA A 48 -0.42 16.23 2.79
N GLU A 49 -1.54 16.62 2.16
CA GLU A 49 -2.05 17.98 2.19
C GLU A 49 -2.42 18.42 3.62
N ALA A 50 -3.15 17.59 4.36
CA ALA A 50 -3.58 17.90 5.73
C ALA A 50 -2.42 18.05 6.72
N LEU A 51 -1.32 17.32 6.50
CA LEU A 51 -0.12 17.36 7.33
C LEU A 51 0.90 18.39 6.80
N GLY A 52 0.79 18.84 5.56
CA GLY A 52 1.79 19.72 4.94
C GLY A 52 3.12 19.02 4.68
N VAL A 53 3.06 17.75 4.25
CA VAL A 53 4.23 16.94 3.89
C VAL A 53 4.15 16.50 2.42
N ASP A 54 5.29 16.38 1.76
CA ASP A 54 5.35 15.81 0.41
C ASP A 54 5.22 14.28 0.45
N LEU A 55 4.59 13.70 -0.57
CA LEU A 55 4.56 12.26 -0.74
C LEU A 55 5.95 11.71 -1.12
N GLY A 56 6.31 10.59 -0.50
CA GLY A 56 7.49 9.81 -0.82
C GLY A 56 7.29 8.87 -2.00
N PRO A 57 8.27 7.99 -2.27
CA PRO A 57 8.24 7.13 -3.46
C PRO A 57 7.03 6.19 -3.47
N GLY A 58 6.49 5.96 -4.67
CA GLY A 58 5.27 5.18 -4.86
C GLY A 58 4.01 5.90 -4.35
N GLY A 59 4.09 7.20 -4.05
CA GLY A 59 2.94 8.02 -3.65
C GLY A 59 2.44 7.69 -2.25
N ARG A 60 3.37 7.47 -1.33
CA ARG A 60 3.12 7.03 0.06
C ARG A 60 3.62 8.09 1.03
N LEU A 61 3.07 8.14 2.24
CA LEU A 61 3.50 9.06 3.27
C LEU A 61 4.93 8.73 3.74
N PRO A 62 5.84 9.72 3.81
CA PRO A 62 7.17 9.50 4.37
C PRO A 62 7.07 9.16 5.86
N VAL A 63 7.87 8.20 6.31
CA VAL A 63 7.91 7.81 7.71
C VAL A 63 9.34 7.59 8.22
N THR A 64 9.57 7.85 9.50
CA THR A 64 10.81 7.49 10.20
C THR A 64 10.85 5.99 10.50
N ARG A 65 11.99 5.48 11.03
CA ARG A 65 12.09 4.09 11.54
C ARG A 65 11.09 3.76 12.64
N ALA A 66 10.61 4.77 13.37
CA ALA A 66 9.55 4.64 14.36
C ALA A 66 8.13 4.68 13.74
N LEU A 67 8.02 4.74 12.42
CA LEU A 67 6.78 4.88 11.64
C LEU A 67 6.02 6.20 11.86
N ARG A 68 6.72 7.22 12.37
CA ARG A 68 6.18 8.58 12.52
C ARG A 68 6.29 9.36 11.23
N VAL A 69 5.29 10.17 10.94
CA VAL A 69 5.40 11.18 9.88
C VAL A 69 6.35 12.29 10.34
N PRO A 70 7.42 12.61 9.59
CA PRO A 70 8.35 13.69 9.96
C PRO A 70 7.62 15.02 10.21
N GLY A 71 8.01 15.75 11.25
CA GLY A 71 7.32 16.99 11.65
C GLY A 71 6.03 16.79 12.47
N HIS A 72 5.47 15.59 12.50
CA HIS A 72 4.22 15.27 13.21
C HIS A 72 4.44 14.14 14.23
N PRO A 73 4.99 14.44 15.41
CA PRO A 73 5.42 13.42 16.38
C PRO A 73 4.29 12.52 16.89
N SER A 74 3.04 12.96 16.80
CA SER A 74 1.85 12.20 17.23
C SER A 74 1.16 11.43 16.08
N VAL A 75 1.68 11.49 14.86
CA VAL A 75 1.08 10.87 13.68
C VAL A 75 1.94 9.72 13.20
N PHE A 76 1.31 8.56 13.04
CA PHE A 76 1.95 7.33 12.58
C PHE A 76 1.25 6.83 11.31
N ALA A 77 2.02 6.33 10.35
CA ALA A 77 1.49 5.70 9.14
C ALA A 77 2.04 4.28 8.99
N VAL A 78 1.16 3.34 8.64
CA VAL A 78 1.46 1.90 8.54
C VAL A 78 0.73 1.28 7.34
N GLY A 79 1.19 0.11 6.90
CA GLY A 79 0.64 -0.59 5.75
C GLY A 79 0.95 0.12 4.45
N ASP A 80 0.08 -0.05 3.46
CA ASP A 80 0.36 0.32 2.08
C ASP A 80 0.50 1.82 1.84
N VAL A 81 0.04 2.65 2.78
CA VAL A 81 0.14 4.11 2.75
C VAL A 81 1.50 4.62 3.21
N ALA A 82 2.34 3.79 3.86
CA ALA A 82 3.61 4.21 4.43
C ALA A 82 4.80 3.90 3.49
N ALA A 83 5.64 4.91 3.25
CA ALA A 83 6.94 4.75 2.60
C ALA A 83 7.98 4.26 3.63
N ALA A 84 7.73 3.11 4.25
CA ALA A 84 8.64 2.54 5.23
C ALA A 84 9.76 1.76 4.55
N GLU A 85 10.99 1.96 5.04
CA GLU A 85 12.19 1.34 4.51
C GLU A 85 12.77 0.32 5.47
N ASP A 86 13.44 -0.69 4.90
CA ASP A 86 14.32 -1.58 5.63
C ASP A 86 15.63 -0.87 6.05
N PRO A 87 16.51 -1.53 6.83
CA PRO A 87 17.76 -0.91 7.27
C PRO A 87 18.69 -0.45 6.13
N ASP A 88 18.56 -1.04 4.94
CA ASP A 88 19.38 -0.75 3.75
C ASP A 88 18.77 0.37 2.89
N GLY A 89 17.62 0.93 3.31
CA GLY A 89 16.92 2.01 2.59
C GLY A 89 15.98 1.51 1.48
N THR A 90 15.70 0.20 1.44
CA THR A 90 14.77 -0.37 0.44
C THR A 90 13.35 -0.32 0.99
N LEU A 91 12.40 0.16 0.18
CA LEU A 91 11.00 0.20 0.57
C LEU A 91 10.44 -1.20 0.80
N TYR A 92 9.73 -1.38 1.91
CA TYR A 92 9.01 -2.62 2.16
C TYR A 92 7.90 -2.83 1.10
N PRO A 93 7.67 -4.10 0.71
CA PRO A 93 6.59 -4.43 -0.22
C PRO A 93 5.22 -4.25 0.44
N GLN A 94 4.22 -3.90 -0.37
CA GLN A 94 2.81 -3.73 0.02
C GLN A 94 2.16 -5.11 0.21
N LEU A 95 2.47 -5.76 1.33
CA LEU A 95 2.00 -7.09 1.68
C LEU A 95 1.39 -7.09 3.08
N ALA A 96 0.32 -7.87 3.26
CA ALA A 96 -0.36 -7.99 4.56
C ALA A 96 0.60 -8.37 5.73
N PRO A 97 1.57 -9.29 5.59
CA PRO A 97 2.52 -9.59 6.66
C PRO A 97 3.38 -8.39 7.07
N VAL A 98 3.73 -7.50 6.13
CA VAL A 98 4.46 -6.26 6.40
C VAL A 98 3.57 -5.29 7.19
N ALA A 99 2.35 -5.06 6.71
CA ALA A 99 1.39 -4.18 7.38
C ALA A 99 1.11 -4.61 8.83
N ILE A 100 0.96 -5.92 9.08
CA ILE A 100 0.78 -6.46 10.43
C ILE A 100 2.00 -6.19 11.33
N GLN A 101 3.21 -6.38 10.79
CA GLN A 101 4.45 -6.10 11.54
C GLN A 101 4.60 -4.62 11.84
N GLN A 102 4.31 -3.75 10.88
CA GLN A 102 4.30 -2.30 11.06
C GLN A 102 3.27 -1.86 12.10
N GLY A 103 2.05 -2.40 12.08
CA GLY A 103 1.04 -2.11 13.10
C GLY A 103 1.50 -2.47 14.51
N ARG A 104 2.11 -3.66 14.69
CA ARG A 104 2.69 -4.08 15.97
C ARG A 104 3.85 -3.17 16.40
N HIS A 105 4.67 -2.72 15.46
CA HIS A 105 5.78 -1.81 15.72
C HIS A 105 5.28 -0.43 16.14
N ALA A 106 4.35 0.16 15.39
CA ALA A 106 3.73 1.44 15.71
C ALA A 106 3.08 1.41 17.11
N ALA A 107 2.37 0.33 17.46
CA ALA A 107 1.81 0.16 18.80
C ALA A 107 2.89 0.21 19.90
N ARG A 108 4.05 -0.43 19.69
CA ARG A 108 5.18 -0.34 20.63
C ARG A 108 5.75 1.09 20.71
N GLN A 109 5.90 1.77 19.57
CA GLN A 109 6.42 3.14 19.56
C GLN A 109 5.46 4.12 20.25
N ILE A 110 4.15 3.99 20.06
CA ILE A 110 3.15 4.80 20.77
C ILE A 110 3.27 4.60 22.29
N GLN A 111 3.45 3.36 22.76
CA GLN A 111 3.60 3.11 24.21
C GLN A 111 4.91 3.68 24.77
N ARG A 112 6.00 3.59 24.01
CA ARG A 112 7.30 4.22 24.36
C ARG A 112 7.17 5.74 24.43
N GLN A 113 6.51 6.35 23.44
CA GLN A 113 6.23 7.78 23.42
C GLN A 113 5.45 8.25 24.64
N ARG A 114 4.42 7.50 25.03
CA ARG A 114 3.61 7.80 26.23
C ARG A 114 4.40 7.74 27.53
N ARG A 115 5.50 6.98 27.55
CA ARG A 115 6.43 6.89 28.70
C ARG A 115 7.53 7.94 28.66
N GLY A 116 7.65 8.69 27.55
CA GLY A 116 8.73 9.65 27.34
C GLY A 116 10.03 9.02 26.86
N ASP A 117 9.99 7.80 26.33
CA ASP A 117 11.18 7.11 25.80
C ASP A 117 11.55 7.66 24.41
N ASP A 118 12.84 7.64 24.07
CA ASP A 118 13.34 8.01 22.73
C ASP A 118 12.87 7.04 21.65
N LEU A 119 12.38 7.56 20.51
CA LEU A 119 11.79 6.76 19.41
C LEU A 119 12.72 6.56 18.22
#